data_AF-A0A7K5Q259-F1
#
_entry.id   AF-A0A7K5Q259-F1
#
_cell.length_a   1.000
_cell.length_b   1.000
_cell.length_c   1.000
_cell.angle_alpha   90.00
_cell.angle_beta   90.00
_cell.angle_gamma   90.00
#
_symmetry.space_group_name_H-M   'P 1'
#
loop_
_entity.id
_entity.type
_entity.pdbx_description
1 polymer ?
#
loop_
_entity_poly.entity_id
_entity_poly.type
_entity_poly.pdbx_seq_one_letter_code
_entity_poly.pdbx_strand_id
1 'polypeptide(L)'
;SIAEVKVLDVQKRRIPNKHYVYIIKVSWSNGATEVIYRRYSKFFDLQMQMLDKFPMEGGQKDPKQRIIPFLPGKILFRRSHIRDVAVKRLIPIDEYCK
;
A
#
# COMPACT_ATOMS: atom_id res chain seq x y z
N SER A 1 -3.65 -4.54 -19.37
CA SER A 1 -3.19 -4.92 -18.01
C SER A 1 -2.42 -3.76 -17.39
N ILE A 2 -2.16 -3.82 -16.09
CA ILE A 2 -1.22 -2.89 -15.45
C ILE A 2 0.20 -3.27 -15.93
N ALA A 3 0.97 -2.27 -16.35
CA ALA A 3 2.36 -2.44 -16.77
C ALA A 3 3.36 -2.00 -15.69
N GLU A 4 3.06 -0.93 -14.96
CA GLU A 4 3.92 -0.44 -13.87
C GLU A 4 3.08 0.33 -12.83
N VAL A 5 3.45 0.21 -11.56
CA VAL A 5 2.92 1.03 -10.47
C VAL A 5 4.08 1.69 -9.73
N LYS A 6 4.03 3.01 -9.53
CA LYS A 6 5.02 3.78 -8.77
C LYS A 6 4.36 4.66 -7.72
N VAL A 7 4.86 4.60 -6.49
CA VAL A 7 4.41 5.44 -5.38
C VAL A 7 5.32 6.66 -5.29
N LEU A 8 4.83 7.79 -5.80
CA LEU A 8 5.67 8.96 -6.07
C LEU A 8 5.91 9.82 -4.82
N ASP A 9 4.88 10.05 -4.02
CA ASP A 9 4.95 10.97 -2.87
C ASP A 9 3.80 10.73 -1.87
N VAL A 10 3.84 11.42 -0.73
CA VAL A 10 2.78 11.53 0.27
C VAL A 10 2.24 12.95 0.32
N GLN A 11 0.94 13.09 0.12
CA GLN A 11 0.24 14.36 0.22
C GLN A 11 -0.60 14.45 1.50
N LYS A 12 -0.48 15.58 2.22
CA LYS A 12 -1.42 15.94 3.30
C LYS A 12 -2.69 16.54 2.72
N ARG A 13 -3.85 16.00 3.08
CA ARG A 13 -5.17 16.54 2.78
C ARG A 13 -5.87 17.01 4.05
N ARG A 14 -6.77 17.99 3.93
CA ARG A 14 -7.50 18.61 5.06
C ARG A 14 -9.00 18.31 5.07
N ILE A 15 -9.60 17.99 3.92
CA ILE A 15 -11.03 17.71 3.76
C ILE A 15 -11.23 16.22 3.47
N PRO A 16 -12.19 15.52 4.10
CA PRO A 16 -13.12 16.01 5.12
C PRO A 16 -12.45 16.23 6.50
N ASN A 17 -11.29 15.61 6.73
CA ASN A 17 -10.46 15.78 7.92
C ASN A 17 -8.98 15.67 7.54
N LYS A 18 -8.06 16.06 8.44
CA LYS A 18 -6.61 15.90 8.21
C LYS A 18 -6.25 14.42 7.98
N HIS A 19 -5.72 14.09 6.81
CA HIS A 19 -5.21 12.75 6.49
C HIS A 19 -4.07 12.79 5.47
N TYR A 20 -3.34 11.68 5.35
CA TYR A 20 -2.28 11.52 4.35
C TYR A 20 -2.69 10.49 3.30
N VAL A 21 -2.41 10.80 2.04
CA VAL A 21 -2.59 9.90 0.89
C VAL A 21 -1.26 9.71 0.18
N TYR A 22 -1.04 8.53 -0.37
CA TYR A 22 0.04 8.26 -1.31
C TYR A 22 -0.42 8.64 -2.70
N ILE A 23 0.45 9.32 -3.45
CA ILE A 23 0.29 9.63 -4.87
C ILE A 23 0.88 8.47 -5.65
N ILE A 24 0.06 7.78 -6.43
CA ILE A 24 0.43 6.54 -7.10
C ILE A 24 0.21 6.72 -8.59
N LYS A 25 1.26 6.56 -9.38
CA LYS A 25 1.20 6.55 -10.84
C LYS A 25 1.01 5.11 -11.31
N VAL A 26 -0.04 4.87 -12.10
CA VAL A 26 -0.32 3.59 -12.72
C VAL A 26 -0.13 3.74 -14.22
N SER A 27 0.77 2.95 -14.78
CA SER A 27 1.02 2.87 -16.22
C SER A 27 0.35 1.60 -16.75
N TRP A 28 -0.45 1.73 -17.80
CA TRP A 28 -1.17 0.63 -18.43
C TRP A 28 -0.44 0.13 -19.67
N SER A 29 -0.67 -1.13 -20.03
CA SER A 29 -0.02 -1.78 -21.18
C SER A 29 -0.37 -1.14 -22.53
N ASN A 30 -1.43 -0.34 -22.61
CA ASN A 30 -1.83 0.42 -23.80
C ASN A 30 -1.18 1.82 -23.86
N GLY A 31 -0.23 2.13 -22.97
CA GLY A 31 0.45 3.41 -22.88
C GLY A 31 -0.30 4.48 -22.07
N ALA A 32 -1.55 4.25 -21.68
CA ALA A 32 -2.27 5.17 -20.81
C ALA A 32 -1.62 5.25 -19.43
N THR A 33 -1.71 6.41 -18.80
CA THR A 33 -1.22 6.64 -17.44
C THR A 33 -2.27 7.37 -16.63
N GLU A 34 -2.45 6.95 -15.38
CA GLU A 34 -3.31 7.64 -14.42
C GLU A 34 -2.60 7.86 -13.08
N VAL A 35 -3.06 8.85 -12.33
CA VAL A 35 -2.61 9.11 -10.96
C VAL A 35 -3.75 8.89 -10.01
N ILE A 36 -3.59 7.94 -9.09
CA ILE A 36 -4.56 7.61 -8.06
C ILE A 36 -4.03 8.01 -6.68
N TYR A 37 -4.97 8.21 -5.74
CA TYR A 37 -4.66 8.61 -4.37
C TYR A 37 -5.25 7.61 -3.39
N ARG A 38 -4.43 7.01 -2.53
CA ARG A 38 -4.88 6.00 -1.56
C ARG A 38 -4.29 6.28 -0.19
N ARG A 39 -5.08 6.03 0.86
CA ARG A 39 -4.58 6.02 2.25
C ARG A 39 -3.91 4.67 2.52
N TYR A 40 -3.00 4.64 3.49
CA TYR A 40 -2.40 3.40 3.98
C TYR A 40 -3.45 2.33 4.35
N SER A 41 -4.59 2.73 4.91
CA SER A 41 -5.66 1.80 5.29
C SER A 41 -6.13 0.94 4.12
N LYS A 42 -6.13 1.47 2.88
CA LYS A 42 -6.56 0.71 1.71
C LYS A 42 -5.57 -0.37 1.28
N PHE A 43 -4.29 -0.16 1.50
CA PHE A 43 -3.27 -1.20 1.33
C PHE A 43 -3.41 -2.28 2.40
N PHE A 44 -3.67 -1.88 3.66
CA PHE A 44 -3.87 -2.83 4.75
C PHE A 44 -5.11 -3.70 4.53
N ASP A 45 -6.24 -3.09 4.14
CA ASP A 45 -7.48 -3.81 3.83
C ASP A 45 -7.23 -4.84 2.71
N LEU A 46 -6.53 -4.45 1.64
CA LEU A 46 -6.17 -5.33 0.53
C LEU A 46 -5.27 -6.49 0.98
N GLN A 47 -4.25 -6.22 1.79
CA GLN A 47 -3.34 -7.23 2.33
C GLN A 47 -4.11 -8.28 3.14
N MET A 48 -5.04 -7.86 3.99
CA MET A 48 -5.85 -8.79 4.78
C MET A 48 -6.72 -9.67 3.88
N GLN A 49 -7.36 -9.09 2.86
CA GLN A 49 -8.15 -9.85 1.89
C GLN A 49 -7.31 -10.84 1.07
N MET A 50 -6.10 -10.44 0.66
CA MET A 50 -5.18 -11.34 -0.06
C MET A 50 -4.73 -12.50 0.82
N LEU A 51 -4.35 -12.25 2.08
CA LEU A 51 -3.92 -13.31 3.00
C LEU A 51 -5.04 -14.27 3.39
N ASP A 52 -6.28 -13.77 3.49
CA ASP A 52 -7.47 -14.60 3.75
C ASP A 52 -7.81 -15.49 2.56
N LYS A 53 -7.79 -14.92 1.34
CA LYS A 53 -8.13 -15.63 0.10
C LYS A 53 -7.05 -16.60 -0.37
N PHE A 54 -5.78 -16.30 -0.08
CA PHE A 54 -4.61 -17.06 -0.52
C PHE A 54 -3.74 -17.41 0.69
N PRO A 55 -4.22 -18.28 1.60
CA PRO A 55 -3.54 -18.57 2.86
C PRO A 55 -2.20 -19.31 2.67
N MET A 56 -2.07 -20.10 1.59
CA MET A 56 -0.84 -20.81 1.26
C MET A 56 0.25 -19.85 0.76
N GLU A 57 -0.08 -19.01 -0.21
CA GLU A 57 0.76 -17.94 -0.76
C GLU A 57 1.04 -16.82 0.26
N GLY A 58 0.17 -16.70 1.27
CA GLY A 58 0.37 -15.87 2.44
C GLY A 58 1.33 -16.46 3.47
N GLY A 59 1.70 -17.73 3.32
CA GLY A 59 2.58 -18.47 4.22
C GLY A 59 1.96 -18.82 5.56
N GLN A 60 0.63 -18.98 5.66
CA GLN A 60 -0.03 -19.31 6.93
C GLN A 60 0.32 -20.73 7.41
N LYS A 61 0.52 -21.68 6.49
CA LYS A 61 0.93 -23.05 6.81
C LYS A 61 2.45 -23.24 6.79
N ASP A 62 3.12 -22.69 5.78
CA ASP A 62 4.58 -22.73 5.64
C ASP A 62 5.11 -21.34 5.23
N PRO A 63 5.93 -20.68 6.06
CA PRO A 63 6.55 -19.40 5.72
C PRO A 63 7.36 -19.42 4.41
N LYS A 64 7.90 -20.57 4.00
CA LYS A 64 8.68 -20.70 2.75
C LYS A 64 7.82 -20.61 1.49
N GLN A 65 6.51 -20.87 1.60
CA GLN A 65 5.56 -20.77 0.49
C GLN A 65 5.01 -19.35 0.31
N ARG A 66 5.43 -18.42 1.17
CA ARG A 66 4.96 -17.04 1.10
C ARG A 66 5.51 -16.33 -0.12
N ILE A 67 4.62 -15.91 -1.00
CA ILE A 67 4.92 -15.03 -2.13
C ILE A 67 4.19 -13.68 -2.02
N ILE A 68 3.16 -13.58 -1.17
CA ILE A 68 2.48 -12.31 -0.91
C ILE A 68 3.43 -11.39 -0.12
N PRO A 69 3.75 -10.19 -0.65
CA PRO A 69 4.72 -9.30 -0.02
C PRO A 69 4.27 -8.86 1.38
N PHE A 70 5.25 -8.44 2.19
CA PHE A 70 4.97 -7.88 3.50
C PHE A 70 4.60 -6.40 3.38
N LEU A 71 3.49 -6.03 4.00
CA LEU A 71 3.14 -4.63 4.21
C LEU A 71 3.59 -4.22 5.63
N PRO A 72 4.14 -3.01 5.85
CA PRO A 72 4.42 -2.52 7.21
C PRO A 72 3.20 -2.70 8.09
N GLY A 73 3.35 -3.15 9.34
CA GLY A 73 2.22 -3.43 10.22
C GLY A 73 1.39 -2.19 10.61
N LYS A 74 0.16 -2.45 11.08
CA LYS A 74 -0.71 -1.41 11.66
C LYS A 74 -0.19 -0.99 13.02
N ILE A 75 -0.09 0.32 13.25
CA ILE A 75 0.28 0.89 14.54
C ILE A 75 -0.98 0.95 15.41
N LEU A 76 -1.02 0.16 16.49
CA LEU A 76 -2.19 0.04 17.37
C LEU A 76 -2.19 1.02 18.55
N PHE A 77 -1.00 1.35 19.09
CA PHE A 77 -0.89 2.14 20.33
C PHE A 77 -0.30 3.55 20.14
N ARG A 78 -0.15 4.03 18.89
CA ARG A 78 0.36 5.38 18.59
C ARG A 78 -0.45 6.06 17.48
N ARG A 79 -0.27 7.38 17.34
CA ARG A 79 -0.86 8.17 16.24
C ARG A 79 -0.27 7.73 14.90
N SER A 80 -1.07 7.04 14.08
CA SER A 80 -0.68 6.57 12.75
C SER A 80 -0.96 7.58 11.64
N HIS A 81 -1.85 8.54 11.87
CA HIS A 81 -2.23 9.62 10.96
C HIS A 81 -1.31 10.87 11.10
N ILE A 82 0.00 10.65 11.17
CA ILE A 82 1.01 11.72 11.24
C ILE A 82 1.95 11.68 10.04
N ARG A 83 2.59 12.82 9.74
CA ARG A 83 3.45 12.97 8.57
C ARG A 83 4.57 11.93 8.56
N ASP A 84 5.28 11.82 9.68
CA ASP A 84 6.48 10.98 9.77
C ASP A 84 6.17 9.51 9.51
N VAL A 85 5.01 9.03 9.98
CA VAL A 85 4.55 7.66 9.71
C VAL A 85 4.25 7.48 8.22
N ALA A 86 3.58 8.46 7.59
CA ALA A 86 3.25 8.37 6.17
C ALA A 86 4.51 8.42 5.29
N VAL A 87 5.45 9.32 5.58
CA VAL A 87 6.72 9.43 4.85
C VAL A 87 7.58 8.18 5.01
N LYS A 88 7.73 7.65 6.24
CA LYS A 88 8.49 6.41 6.49
C LYS A 88 7.93 5.19 5.77
N ARG A 89 6.64 5.20 5.45
CA ARG A 89 5.95 4.11 4.75
C ARG A 89 6.00 4.24 3.23
N LEU A 90 6.49 5.35 2.67
CA LEU A 90 6.52 5.56 1.23
C LEU A 90 7.32 4.46 0.50
N ILE A 91 8.57 4.24 0.88
CA ILE A 91 9.44 3.23 0.22
C ILE A 91 8.86 1.82 0.40
N PRO A 92 8.47 1.36 1.60
CA PRO A 92 7.87 0.02 1.74
C PRO A 92 6.57 -0.18 0.96
N ILE A 93 5.77 0.86 0.74
CA ILE A 93 4.55 0.76 -0.06
C ILE A 93 4.89 0.74 -1.55
N ASP A 94 5.91 1.48 -1.99
CA ASP A 94 6.42 1.38 -3.36
C ASP A 94 6.90 -0.04 -3.66
N GLU A 95 7.71 -0.63 -2.78
CA GLU A 95 8.15 -2.02 -2.93
C GLU A 95 7.00 -3.02 -2.90
N TYR A 96 5.95 -2.76 -2.10
CA TYR A 96 4.75 -3.61 -2.07
C TYR A 96 3.95 -3.58 -3.38
N CYS A 97 4.09 -2.53 -4.20
CA CYS A 97 3.36 -2.38 -5.46
C CYS A 97 4.08 -2.97 -6.68
N LYS A 98 5.33 -3.43 -6.52
CA LYS A 98 6.12 -4.07 -7.58
C LYS A 98 5.77 -5.55 -7.67
#